data_AF-A0A919CD67-F1
#
_entry.id   AF-A0A919CD67-F1
#
_cell.length_a   1.000
_cell.length_b   1.000
_cell.length_c   1.000
_cell.angle_alpha   90.00
_cell.angle_beta   90.00
_cell.angle_gamma   90.00
#
_symmetry.space_group_name_H-M   'P 1'
#
loop_
_entity.id
_entity.type
_entity.pdbx_description
1 polymer ?
#
loop_
_entity_poly.entity_id
_entity_poly.type
_entity_poly.pdbx_seq_one_letter_code
_entity_poly.pdbx_strand_id
1 'polypeptide(L)' 'MAVFMLQLAEGVDDVVEAQAAGRTKSGEIVLEAADERGNPVRIRTYRPDAVTAVFRRGPADSGSYGWIPQPASGTWWCY' A
#
# COMPACT_ATOMS: atom_id res chain seq x y z
N MET A 1 -5.54 -4.87 10.52
CA MET A 1 -5.76 -4.15 9.24
C MET A 1 -5.10 -2.79 9.36
N ALA A 2 -4.42 -2.37 8.30
CA ALA A 2 -3.82 -1.05 8.18
C ALA A 2 -4.54 -0.27 7.08
N VAL A 3 -4.41 1.05 7.12
CA VAL A 3 -4.94 1.95 6.09
C VAL A 3 -3.77 2.38 5.21
N PHE A 4 -3.95 2.26 3.90
CA PHE A 4 -2.98 2.70 2.92
C PHE A 4 -3.58 3.81 2.06
N MET A 5 -2.76 4.79 1.71
CA MET A 5 -3.09 5.81 0.72
C MET A 5 -2.19 5.62 -0.48
N LEU A 6 -2.78 5.53 -1.66
CA LEU A 6 -2.09 5.48 -2.94
C LEU A 6 -2.37 6.78 -3.67
N GLN A 7 -1.31 7.51 -4.01
CA GLN A 7 -1.42 8.66 -4.89
C GLN A 7 -1.41 8.15 -6.33
N LEU A 8 -2.50 8.37 -7.06
CA LEU A 8 -2.64 7.89 -8.43
C LEU A 8 -2.09 8.94 -9.42
N ALA A 9 -1.55 8.46 -10.53
CA ALA A 9 -1.00 9.32 -11.58
C ALA A 9 -2.05 10.26 -12.21
N GLU A 10 -3.33 9.92 -12.11
CA GLU A 10 -4.45 10.76 -12.56
C GLU A 10 -4.79 11.92 -11.60
N GLY A 11 -4.06 12.06 -10.49
CA GLY A 11 -4.19 13.18 -9.55
C GLY A 11 -5.25 12.96 -8.47
N VAL A 12 -5.72 11.74 -8.28
CA VAL A 12 -6.62 11.37 -7.17
C VAL A 12 -5.90 10.46 -6.19
N ASP A 13 -6.29 10.55 -4.92
CA ASP A 13 -5.81 9.64 -3.88
C ASP A 13 -6.83 8.52 -3.67
N ASP A 14 -6.33 7.30 -3.49
CA ASP A 14 -7.12 6.12 -3.20
C ASP A 14 -6.75 5.59 -1.82
N VAL A 15 -7.72 5.57 -0.90
CA VAL A 15 -7.52 5.14 0.48
C VAL A 15 -8.15 3.77 0.67
N VAL A 16 -7.33 2.79 1.03
CA VAL A 16 -7.73 1.39 1.09
C VAL A 16 -7.33 0.76 2.41
N GLU A 17 -8.26 0.06 3.04
CA GLU A 17 -7.97 -0.83 4.16
C GLU A 17 -7.50 -2.18 3.63
N ALA A 18 -6.32 -2.60 4.08
CA ALA A 18 -5.71 -3.86 3.70
C ALA A 18 -4.93 -4.46 4.87
N GLN A 19 -4.61 -5.74 4.79
CA GLN A 19 -3.66 -6.36 5.70
C GLN A 19 -2.22 -6.13 5.27
N ALA A 20 -1.98 -5.97 3.97
CA ALA A 20 -0.68 -5.63 3.44
C ALA A 20 -0.78 -4.80 2.17
N ALA A 21 0.25 -3.99 1.94
CA ALA A 21 0.58 -3.39 0.66
C ALA A 21 1.98 -3.86 0.25
N GLY A 22 2.21 -4.03 -1.05
CA GLY A 22 3.52 -4.40 -1.56
C GLY A 22 3.80 -3.83 -2.93
N ARG A 23 5.09 -3.66 -3.22
CA ARG A 23 5.59 -3.44 -4.58
C ARG A 23 6.28 -4.70 -5.06
N THR A 24 5.81 -5.25 -6.17
CA THR A 24 6.37 -6.47 -6.75
C THR A 24 7.69 -6.19 -7.48
N LYS A 25 8.37 -7.24 -7.94
CA LYS A 25 9.57 -7.12 -8.79
C LYS A 25 9.29 -6.44 -10.13
N SER A 26 8.08 -6.62 -10.69
CA SER A 26 7.60 -5.92 -11.89
C SER A 26 7.22 -4.46 -11.64
N GLY A 27 7.21 -4.02 -10.37
CA GLY A 27 6.84 -2.67 -9.97
C GLY A 27 5.35 -2.46 -9.74
N GLU A 28 4.52 -3.50 -9.85
CA GLU A 28 3.10 -3.42 -9.55
C GLU A 28 2.89 -3.15 -8.07
N ILE A 29 1.88 -2.36 -7.74
CA ILE A 29 1.44 -2.19 -6.35
C ILE A 29 0.27 -3.14 -6.10
N VAL A 30 0.41 -3.99 -5.08
CA VAL A 30 -0.61 -4.95 -4.66
C VAL A 30 -1.11 -4.62 -3.26
N LEU A 31 -2.41 -4.81 -3.06
CA LEU A 31 -3.05 -4.74 -1.74
C LEU A 31 -3.65 -6.10 -1.44
N GLU A 32 -3.38 -6.61 -0.24
CA GLU A 32 -3.82 -7.92 0.20
C GLU A 32 -4.66 -7.84 1.48
N ALA A 33 -5.68 -8.67 1.55
CA ALA A 33 -6.47 -8.92 2.76
C ALA A 33 -6.49 -10.43 3.04
N ALA A 34 -7.03 -10.84 4.20
CA ALA A 34 -7.28 -12.25 4.46
C ALA A 34 -8.64 -12.67 3.92
N ASP A 35 -8.72 -13.85 3.32
CA ASP A 35 -9.99 -14.54 3.09
C ASP A 35 -10.59 -15.06 4.42
N GLU A 36 -11.76 -15.71 4.34
CA GLU A 36 -12.43 -16.31 5.51
C GLU A 36 -11.59 -17.38 6.24
N ARG A 37 -10.54 -17.90 5.59
CA ARG A 37 -9.62 -18.91 6.13
C ARG A 37 -8.29 -18.31 6.60
N GLY A 38 -8.13 -16.99 6.52
CA GLY A 38 -6.90 -16.31 6.89
C GLY A 38 -5.81 -16.31 5.80
N ASN A 39 -6.09 -16.81 4.60
CA ASN A 39 -5.09 -16.80 3.52
C ASN A 39 -5.01 -15.40 2.90
N PRO A 40 -3.79 -14.92 2.58
CA PRO A 40 -3.64 -13.65 1.87
C PRO A 40 -4.22 -13.75 0.46
N VAL A 41 -5.09 -12.80 0.12
CA VAL A 41 -5.72 -12.65 -1.19
C VAL A 41 -5.53 -11.23 -1.69
N ARG A 42 -5.20 -11.09 -2.97
CA ARG A 42 -5.08 -9.78 -3.63
C ARG A 42 -6.47 -9.18 -3.81
N ILE A 43 -6.71 -8.06 -3.16
CA ILE A 43 -7.96 -7.30 -3.28
C ILE A 43 -7.86 -6.16 -4.29
N ARG A 44 -6.63 -5.71 -4.59
CA ARG A 44 -6.38 -4.71 -5.64
C ARG A 44 -4.98 -4.83 -6.21
N THR A 45 -4.82 -4.46 -7.47
CA THR A 45 -3.52 -4.42 -8.15
C THR A 45 -3.48 -3.21 -9.08
N TYR A 46 -2.40 -2.45 -8.98
CA TYR A 46 -2.15 -1.28 -9.81
C TYR A 46 -0.92 -1.53 -10.67
N ARG A 47 -0.99 -1.03 -11.91
CA ARG A 47 0.15 -1.05 -12.82
C ARG A 47 1.28 -0.17 -12.27
N PRO A 48 2.55 -0.44 -12.63
CA PRO A 48 3.70 0.31 -12.12
C PRO A 48 3.58 1.83 -12.27
N ASP A 49 2.95 2.28 -13.35
CA ASP A 49 2.86 3.71 -13.69
C ASP A 49 1.57 4.37 -13.18
N ALA A 50 0.65 3.58 -12.60
CA ALA A 50 -0.63 4.09 -12.11
C ALA A 50 -0.52 4.73 -10.72
N VAL A 51 0.50 4.36 -9.94
CA VAL A 51 0.70 4.82 -8.56
C VAL A 51 2.03 5.56 -8.48
N THR A 52 1.98 6.82 -8.05
CA THR A 52 3.16 7.68 -7.91
C THR A 52 3.78 7.58 -6.52
N ALA A 53 2.97 7.31 -5.49
CA ALA A 53 3.43 7.11 -4.13
C ALA A 53 2.46 6.23 -3.32
N VAL A 54 2.99 5.53 -2.32
CA VAL A 54 2.21 4.73 -1.37
C VAL A 54 2.57 5.16 0.05
N PHE A 55 1.56 5.28 0.90
CA PHE A 55 1.71 5.61 2.31
C PHE A 55 0.94 4.61 3.17
N ARG A 56 1.49 4.26 4.32
CA ARG A 56 0.76 3.53 5.37
C ARG A 56 0.39 4.49 6.50
N ARG A 57 -0.83 4.39 6.99
CA ARG A 57 -1.24 5.11 8.20
C ARG A 57 -0.63 4.43 9.42
N GLY A 58 0.06 5.20 10.27
CA GLY A 58 0.69 4.63 11.46
C GLY A 58 1.37 5.66 12.34
N PRO A 59 1.90 5.23 13.50
CA PRO A 59 2.74 6.07 14.33
C PRO A 59 4.04 6.38 13.59
N ALA A 60 4.32 7.66 13.39
CA ALA A 60 5.61 8.14 12.93
C ALA A 60 6.62 8.11 14.09
N ASP A 61 7.91 8.08 13.77
CA ASP A 61 9.00 8.06 14.76
C ASP A 61 8.99 9.26 15.72
N SER A 62 8.33 10.35 15.32
CA SER A 62 8.10 11.55 16.15
C SER A 62 7.00 11.38 17.21
N GLY A 63 6.36 10.20 17.30
CA GLY A 63 5.22 9.94 18.18
C GLY A 63 3.89 10.49 17.66
N SER A 64 3.89 11.17 16.50
CA SER A 64 2.67 11.63 15.84
C SER A 64 2.05 10.52 14.98
N TYR A 65 0.73 10.49 14.83
CA TYR A 65 0.04 9.51 13.98
C TYR A 65 -0.24 10.11 12.60
N GLY A 66 0.34 9.52 11.55
CA GLY A 66 0.44 10.14 10.24
C GLY A 66 0.52 9.17 9.07
N TRP A 67 0.86 9.71 7.90
CA TRP A 67 1.11 8.95 6.67
C TRP A 67 2.60 8.70 6.53
N ILE A 68 3.00 7.43 6.53
CA ILE A 68 4.39 6.99 6.46
C ILE A 68 4.68 6.54 5.02
N PRO A 69 5.55 7.23 4.28
CA PRO A 69 5.84 6.88 2.89
C PRO A 69 6.50 5.51 2.80
N GLN A 70 6.11 4.73 1.80
CA GLN A 70 6.78 3.49 1.42
C GLN A 70 7.85 3.77 0.35
N PRO A 71 8.86 2.89 0.21
CA PRO A 71 9.93 3.11 -0.77
C PRO A 71 9.40 3.31 -2.20
N ALA A 72 9.89 4.35 -2.86
CA ALA A 72 9.49 4.70 -4.23
C ALA A 72 10.08 3.76 -5.30
N SER A 73 10.91 2.79 -4.93
CA SER A 73 11.51 1.80 -5.82
C SER A 73 11.86 0.52 -5.07
N GLY A 74 12.23 -0.53 -5.81
CA GLY A 74 12.54 -1.84 -5.26
C GLY A 74 11.31 -2.63 -4.85
N THR A 75 11.52 -3.91 -4.53
CA THR A 75 10.48 -4.79 -3.99
C THR A 75 10.35 -4.56 -2.49
N TRP A 76 9.13 -4.37 -2.01
CA TRP A 76 8.86 -4.19 -0.59
C TRP A 76 7.47 -4.71 -0.22
N TRP A 77 7.29 -4.97 1.07
CA TRP A 77 6.02 -5.34 1.69
C TRP A 77 5.85 -4.55 2.98
N CYS A 78 4.62 -4.12 3.25
CA CYS A 78 4.24 -3.34 4.41
C CYS A 78 2.93 -3.88 4.97
N TYR A 79 2.90 -4.16 6.27
CA TYR A 79 1.79 -4.81 6.99
C TYR A 79 1.24 -3.86 8.06
#